data_AF-A0A4P6FN71-F1
#
_entry.id   AF-A0A4P6FN71-F1
#
_cell.length_a   1.000
_cell.length_b   1.000
_cell.length_c   1.000
_cell.angle_alpha   90.00
_cell.angle_beta   90.00
_cell.angle_gamma   90.00
#
_symmetry.space_group_name_H-M   'P 1'
#
loop_
_entity.id
_entity.type
_entity.pdbx_description
1 polymer ?
#
loop_
_entity_poly.entity_id
_entity_poly.type
_entity_poly.pdbx_seq_one_letter_code
_entity_poly.pdbx_strand_id
1 'polypeptide(L)' 'MPLFASARQIMCRLGHHIAEPGEVWNRGYFFTRCSGCGADLVRTASGKWHVPKGRKVVWKPRKARGRRPGE' A
#
# COMPACT_ATOMS: atom_id res chain seq x y z
N MET A 1 -24.08 2.41 -9.80
CA MET A 1 -23.02 3.03 -8.95
C MET A 1 -23.16 2.44 -7.55
N PRO A 2 -22.23 1.63 -7.00
CA PRO A 2 -22.48 1.02 -5.70
C PRO A 2 -22.20 2.05 -4.60
N LEU A 3 -23.28 2.56 -4.01
CA LEU A 3 -23.33 3.49 -2.89
C LEU A 3 -23.37 2.73 -1.55
N PHE A 4 -22.34 1.95 -1.24
CA PHE A 4 -22.10 1.52 0.14
C PHE A 4 -20.60 1.59 0.40
N ALA A 5 -20.15 2.67 1.04
CA ALA A 5 -18.81 2.71 1.58
C ALA A 5 -18.71 1.60 2.65
N SER A 6 -17.96 0.53 2.38
CA SER A 6 -17.78 -0.54 3.36
C SER A 6 -17.21 0.06 4.65
N ALA A 7 -17.53 -0.50 5.83
CA ALA A 7 -17.04 0.02 7.12
C ALA A 7 -15.51 0.29 7.13
N ARG A 8 -14.75 -0.52 6.39
CA ARG A 8 -13.32 -0.34 6.13
C ARG A 8 -12.95 0.98 5.44
N GLN A 9 -13.73 1.44 4.49
CA GLN A 9 -13.53 2.73 3.82
C GLN A 9 -13.86 3.91 4.73
N ILE A 10 -14.86 3.78 5.61
CA ILE A 10 -15.18 4.79 6.63
C ILE A 10 -14.02 4.93 7.61
N MET A 11 -13.46 3.81 8.09
CA MET A 11 -12.26 3.83 8.95
C MET A 11 -11.06 4.50 8.28
N CYS A 12 -10.86 4.28 6.98
CA CYS A 12 -9.80 4.96 6.23
C CYS A 12 -9.98 6.48 6.19
N ARG A 13 -11.22 6.99 6.10
CA ARG A 13 -11.48 8.45 6.14
C ARG A 13 -11.18 9.06 7.51
N LEU A 14 -11.29 8.26 8.57
CA LEU A 14 -10.90 8.64 9.94
C LEU A 14 -9.38 8.48 10.19
N GLY A 15 -8.59 8.09 9.19
CA GLY A 15 -7.14 7.88 9.32
C GLY A 15 -6.73 6.51 9.87
N HIS A 16 -7.69 5.62 10.13
CA HIS A 16 -7.42 4.24 10.55
C HIS A 16 -7.18 3.33 9.35
N HIS A 17 -6.01 3.48 8.74
CA HIS A 17 -5.59 2.65 7.62
C HIS A 17 -5.01 1.31 8.08
N ILE A 18 -5.27 0.26 7.30
CA ILE A 18 -4.81 -1.10 7.57
C ILE A 18 -3.85 -1.51 6.46
N ALA A 19 -2.62 -1.85 6.81
CA ALA A 19 -1.61 -2.31 5.87
C ALA A 19 -2.01 -3.63 5.21
N GLU A 20 -1.91 -3.68 3.88
CA GLU A 20 -2.01 -4.92 3.12
C GLU A 20 -0.75 -5.78 3.32
N PRO A 21 -0.88 -7.11 3.43
CA PRO A 21 0.27 -8.01 3.46
C PRO A 21 1.10 -7.92 2.17
N GLY A 22 2.42 -7.99 2.29
CA GLY A 22 3.35 -7.86 1.16
C GLY A 22 4.06 -6.51 1.12
N GLU A 23 4.59 -6.06 2.25
CA GLU A 23 5.36 -4.82 2.33
C GLU A 23 6.66 -4.88 1.52
N VAL A 24 7.03 -3.75 0.94
CA VAL A 24 8.26 -3.57 0.16
C VAL A 24 9.21 -2.70 0.96
N TRP A 25 10.40 -3.23 1.25
CA TRP A 25 11.47 -2.45 1.89
C TRP A 25 12.28 -1.67 0.86
N ASN A 26 12.55 -0.39 1.14
CA ASN A 26 13.49 0.43 0.40
C ASN A 26 14.18 1.44 1.32
N ARG A 27 15.51 1.27 1.48
CA ARG A 27 16.42 2.19 2.19
C ARG A 27 15.87 2.82 3.48
N GLY A 28 15.45 1.99 4.44
CA GLY A 28 15.00 2.47 5.76
C GLY A 28 13.48 2.59 5.91
N TYR A 29 12.73 2.46 4.82
CA TYR A 29 11.28 2.57 4.80
C TYR A 29 10.62 1.31 4.27
N PHE A 30 9.53 0.91 4.91
CA PHE A 30 8.59 -0.07 4.39
C PHE A 30 7.44 0.65 3.71
N PHE A 31 7.03 0.12 2.56
CA PHE A 31 5.93 0.62 1.76
C PHE A 31 4.90 -0.48 1.57
N THR A 32 3.62 -0.13 1.65
CA THR A 32 2.51 -1.02 1.30
C THR A 32 1.32 -0.18 0.86
N ARG A 33 0.18 -0.80 0.59
CA ARG A 33 -1.10 -0.11 0.36
C ARG A 33 -2.08 -0.43 1.48
N CYS A 34 -3.07 0.42 1.65
CA CYS A 34 -4.17 0.16 2.56
C CYS A 34 -5.10 -0.89 1.94
N SER A 35 -5.37 -1.98 2.64
CA SER A 35 -6.28 -3.03 2.16
C SER A 35 -7.75 -2.58 2.03
N GLY A 36 -8.11 -1.43 2.61
CA GLY A 36 -9.47 -0.89 2.58
C GLY A 36 -9.71 0.14 1.48
N CYS A 37 -8.79 1.10 1.31
CA CYS A 37 -8.96 2.21 0.36
C CYS A 37 -7.89 2.27 -0.73
N GLY A 38 -6.86 1.41 -0.68
CA GLY A 38 -5.76 1.40 -1.64
C GLY A 38 -4.74 2.54 -1.48
N ALA A 39 -4.91 3.43 -0.49
CA ALA A 39 -3.96 4.52 -0.24
C ALA A 39 -2.56 3.98 0.06
N ASP A 40 -1.54 4.69 -0.41
CA ASP A 40 -0.15 4.34 -0.12
C ASP A 40 0.16 4.53 1.37
N LEU A 41 0.81 3.54 1.97
CA LEU A 41 1.24 3.55 3.36
C LEU A 41 2.75 3.40 3.44
N VAL A 42 3.34 4.14 4.37
CA VAL A 42 4.77 4.08 4.67
C VAL A 42 4.97 3.93 6.17
N ARG A 43 6.02 3.21 6.56
CA ARG A 43 6.55 3.21 7.93
C ARG A 43 8.07 3.10 7.93
N THR A 44 8.69 3.49 9.03
CA THR A 44 10.07 3.11 9.35
C THR A 44 10.08 1.78 10.11
N ALA A 45 11.26 1.19 10.36
CA ALA A 45 11.36 -0.09 11.07
C ALA A 45 10.70 -0.10 12.47
N SER A 46 10.75 1.03 13.18
CA SER A 46 10.12 1.22 14.49
C SER A 46 8.82 2.03 14.43
N GLY A 47 8.44 2.52 13.25
CA GLY A 47 7.32 3.45 13.06
C GLY A 47 5.98 2.77 12.82
N LYS A 48 4.91 3.55 12.98
CA LYS A 48 3.55 3.16 12.61
C LYS A 48 3.28 3.44 11.14
N TRP A 49 2.42 2.62 10.55
CA TRP A 49 1.88 2.86 9.21
C TRP A 49 1.13 4.18 9.15
N HIS A 50 1.43 4.99 8.14
CA HIS A 50 0.72 6.22 7.88
C HIS A 50 0.73 6.55 6.39
N VAL A 51 -0.19 7.40 5.96
CA VAL A 51 -0.20 7.96 4.60
C VAL A 51 0.88 9.04 4.52
N PRO A 52 1.82 8.97 3.56
CA PRO A 52 2.86 9.98 3.41
C PRO A 52 2.25 11.34 3.07
N LYS A 53 2.56 12.37 3.86
CA LYS A 53 2.11 13.75 3.63
C LYS A 53 3.14 14.50 2.79
N GLY A 54 2.67 15.23 1.77
CA GLY A 54 3.53 16.05 0.89
C GLY A 54 4.49 15.25 0.00
N ARG A 55 4.34 13.92 -0.07
CA ARG A 55 5.16 13.02 -0.88
C ARG A 55 4.26 11.95 -1.51
N LYS A 56 4.68 11.43 -2.67
CA LYS A 56 3.97 10.36 -3.38
C LYS A 56 4.85 9.12 -3.46
N VAL A 57 4.26 7.95 -3.22
CA VAL A 57 4.93 6.66 -3.45
C VAL A 57 4.77 6.28 -4.91
N VAL A 58 5.87 5.91 -5.56
CA VAL A 58 5.87 5.48 -6.96
C VAL A 58 6.23 4.00 -7.00
N TRP A 59 5.28 3.19 -7.43
CA TRP A 59 5.43 1.75 -7.54
C TRP A 59 6.00 1.39 -8.90
N LYS A 60 7.10 0.63 -8.93
CA LYS A 60 7.57 0.02 -10.18
C LYS A 60 6.59 -1.08 -10.58
N PRO A 61 6.15 -1.15 -11.85
CA PRO A 61 5.33 -2.26 -12.29
C PRO A 61 6.11 -3.56 -12.10
N ARG A 62 5.49 -4.56 -11.47
CA ARG A 62 6.05 -5.91 -11.43
C ARG A 62 6.12 -6.39 -12.88
N LYS A 63 7.33 -6.45 -13.47
CA LYS A 63 7.52 -7.19 -14.72
C LYS A 63 7.04 -8.61 -14.43
N ALA A 64 6.07 -9.10 -15.21
CA ALA A 64 5.81 -10.53 -15.25
C ALA A 64 7.16 -11.20 -15.53
N ARG A 65 7.53 -12.21 -14.73
CA ARG A 65 8.68 -13.04 -15.09
C ARG A 65 8.34 -13.62 -16.45
N GLY A 66 8.98 -13.10 -17.51
CA GLY A 66 8.84 -13.68 -18.84
C GLY A 66 9.17 -15.16 -18.72
N ARG A 67 8.36 -16.01 -19.35
CA ARG A 67 8.69 -17.42 -19.54
C ARG A 67 10.11 -17.46 -20.12
N ARG A 68 10.99 -18.25 -19.51
CA ARG A 68 12.32 -18.50 -20.11
C ARG A 68 12.06 -19.13 -21.48
N PRO A 69 12.67 -18.64 -22.58
CA PRO A 69 12.60 -19.36 -23.85
C PRO A 69 13.22 -20.75 -23.64
N GLY A 70 12.42 -21.81 -23.73
CA GLY A 70 12.88 -23.20 -23.57
C GLY A 70 12.11 -24.10 -22.58
N GLU A 71 11.00 -23.64 -21.97
CA GLU A 71 10.02 -24.50 -21.25
C GLU A 71 8.80 -24.84 -22.12
#